data_AF-A0A923A530-F1
#
_entry.id   AF-A0A923A530-F1
#
_cell.length_a   1.000
_cell.length_b   1.000
_cell.length_c   1.000
_cell.angle_alpha   90.00
_cell.angle_beta   90.00
_cell.angle_gamma   90.00
#
_symmetry.space_group_name_H-M   'P 1'
#
loop_
_entity.id
_entity.type
_entity.pdbx_description
1 polymer ?
#
loop_
_entity_poly.entity_id
_entity_poly.type
_entity_poly.pdbx_seq_one_letter_code
_entity_poly.pdbx_strand_id
1 'polypeptide(L)'
;MGKLFGTDGVRGKANQYPITPEIAVRIGRAAAYLLSGSQEINQRQTVIIGRDTRISGPMLEHALASGICSMGMDVTLAGVLPTPGIAYLAASSGAKAGIVISASHNPFFDNGIKIFNSKGFKLSDEQENRIEELVLDENNAKLSESIQHIGRVIQMKNPVQVYLDFLKQGLPYNFSLKGKKIVIDCANGATFQVAEKVFKELGAELIVLFTDPDGININHECGSQYPEVLAKTVLEKNADIGLAFDGDGDRLIAVDEKGSVATGDQILGACAVSMKKNGTLANNILVTTIMSNIGLGVALETHGIDHIKANVGDRYVMEEMIRHDAVIGGEDSGHMIYLDQHTTGDGILAALRLILCMKQENRSLSELLSVVSVFPQK
;
A
#
# COMPACT_ATOMS: atom_id res chain seq x y z
N MET A 1 3.78 -18.98 -12.30
CA MET A 1 2.58 -18.31 -11.77
C MET A 1 1.48 -19.34 -11.64
N GLY A 2 0.76 -19.32 -10.52
CA GLY A 2 -0.37 -20.20 -10.26
C GLY A 2 -1.59 -19.89 -11.13
N LYS A 3 -2.65 -20.69 -10.99
CA LYS A 3 -3.94 -20.51 -11.68
C LYS A 3 -4.80 -19.39 -11.08
N LEU A 4 -4.58 -19.03 -9.82
CA LEU A 4 -5.35 -18.02 -9.07
C LEU A 4 -4.46 -16.84 -8.63
N PHE A 5 -3.27 -17.11 -8.08
CA PHE A 5 -2.37 -16.06 -7.59
C PHE A 5 -1.55 -15.45 -8.74
N GLY A 6 -1.74 -14.15 -8.95
CA GLY A 6 -0.96 -13.32 -9.86
C GLY A 6 0.28 -12.73 -9.20
N THR A 7 0.77 -11.61 -9.74
CA THR A 7 1.93 -10.89 -9.19
C THR A 7 1.66 -10.21 -7.85
N ASP A 8 0.40 -9.91 -7.54
CA ASP A 8 -0.01 -9.27 -6.30
C ASP A 8 -1.39 -9.78 -5.84
N GLY A 9 -1.40 -11.02 -5.35
CA GLY A 9 -2.59 -11.71 -4.87
C GLY A 9 -3.49 -12.27 -5.98
N VAL A 10 -4.73 -12.61 -5.63
CA VAL A 10 -5.76 -13.04 -6.60
C VAL A 10 -6.47 -11.79 -7.11
N ARG A 11 -6.59 -11.62 -8.43
CA ARG A 11 -7.24 -10.45 -9.05
C ARG A 11 -8.14 -10.85 -10.20
N GLY A 12 -9.17 -10.05 -10.48
CA GLY A 12 -10.08 -10.25 -11.60
C GLY A 12 -11.36 -9.42 -11.48
N LYS A 13 -12.28 -9.57 -12.44
CA LYS A 13 -13.60 -8.93 -12.38
C LYS A 13 -14.40 -9.49 -11.21
N ALA A 14 -14.93 -8.60 -10.38
CA ALA A 14 -15.77 -9.00 -9.28
C ALA A 14 -17.02 -9.75 -9.77
N ASN A 15 -17.39 -10.79 -9.03
CA ASN A 15 -18.48 -11.71 -9.34
C ASN A 15 -18.25 -12.55 -10.62
N GLN A 16 -17.01 -12.67 -11.08
CA GLN A 16 -16.58 -13.58 -12.14
C GLN A 16 -15.36 -14.36 -11.66
N TYR A 17 -15.15 -15.58 -12.15
CA TYR A 17 -13.98 -16.36 -11.77
C TYR A 17 -12.67 -15.60 -12.12
N PRO A 18 -11.69 -15.49 -11.20
CA PRO A 18 -11.65 -16.12 -9.87
C PRO A 18 -12.22 -15.29 -8.69
N ILE A 19 -12.66 -14.05 -8.89
CA ILE A 19 -13.17 -13.17 -7.83
C ILE A 19 -14.68 -13.36 -7.63
N THR A 20 -15.06 -14.51 -7.09
CA THR A 20 -16.45 -14.79 -6.69
C THR A 20 -16.58 -14.96 -5.17
N PRO A 21 -17.77 -14.78 -4.58
CA PRO A 21 -17.99 -15.06 -3.16
C PRO A 21 -17.61 -16.49 -2.77
N GLU A 22 -17.89 -17.47 -3.63
CA GLU A 22 -17.57 -18.87 -3.37
C GLU A 22 -16.06 -19.12 -3.30
N ILE A 23 -15.30 -18.52 -4.22
CA ILE A 23 -13.83 -18.60 -4.17
C ILE A 23 -13.30 -17.85 -2.94
N ALA A 24 -13.88 -16.70 -2.58
CA ALA A 24 -13.50 -15.95 -1.39
C ALA A 24 -13.70 -16.75 -0.08
N VAL A 25 -14.81 -17.51 0.05
CA VAL A 25 -15.00 -18.45 1.17
C VAL A 25 -13.90 -19.52 1.19
N ARG A 26 -13.57 -20.11 0.03
CA ARG A 26 -12.53 -21.15 -0.08
C ARG A 26 -11.15 -20.60 0.28
N ILE A 27 -10.83 -19.37 -0.15
CA ILE A 27 -9.60 -18.65 0.23
C ILE A 27 -9.57 -18.43 1.73
N GLY A 28 -10.67 -17.98 2.33
CA GLY A 28 -10.77 -17.78 3.78
C GLY A 28 -10.45 -19.06 4.57
N ARG A 29 -11.01 -20.20 4.16
CA ARG A 29 -10.72 -21.50 4.77
C ARG A 29 -9.26 -21.93 4.59
N ALA A 30 -8.74 -21.83 3.36
CA ALA A 30 -7.38 -22.24 3.04
C ALA A 30 -6.34 -21.39 3.78
N ALA A 31 -6.54 -20.06 3.82
CA ALA A 31 -5.70 -19.15 4.58
C ALA A 31 -5.74 -19.49 6.09
N ALA A 32 -6.92 -19.66 6.67
CA ALA A 32 -7.05 -20.04 8.08
C ALA A 32 -6.36 -21.38 8.36
N TYR A 33 -6.55 -22.40 7.52
CA TYR A 33 -5.88 -23.69 7.65
C TYR A 33 -4.35 -23.56 7.67
N LEU A 34 -3.78 -22.78 6.74
CA LEU A 34 -2.34 -22.54 6.67
C LEU A 34 -1.82 -21.79 7.92
N LEU A 35 -2.58 -20.81 8.42
CA LEU A 35 -2.21 -19.98 9.56
C LEU A 35 -2.36 -20.70 10.92
N SER A 36 -3.15 -21.78 10.96
CA SER A 36 -3.49 -22.54 12.19
C SER A 36 -2.39 -23.50 12.66
N GLY A 37 -1.22 -23.54 12.01
CA GLY A 37 -0.19 -24.60 12.17
C GLY A 37 0.00 -25.16 13.60
N SER A 38 -0.03 -26.50 13.68
CA SER A 38 0.37 -27.43 14.78
C SER A 38 0.59 -26.93 16.21
N GLN A 39 -0.18 -25.98 16.73
CA GLN A 39 -0.11 -25.53 18.12
C GLN A 39 -1.44 -25.69 18.85
N GLU A 40 -1.33 -26.01 20.14
CA GLU A 40 -2.45 -26.22 21.04
C GLU A 40 -3.40 -25.02 21.09
N ILE A 41 -4.68 -25.35 20.95
CA ILE A 41 -5.85 -24.49 20.78
C ILE A 41 -6.21 -23.81 22.12
N ASN A 42 -5.34 -22.95 22.65
CA ASN A 42 -5.62 -22.22 23.91
C ASN A 42 -5.65 -20.69 23.78
N GLN A 43 -5.38 -20.13 22.59
CA GLN A 43 -5.60 -18.71 22.29
C GLN A 43 -6.42 -18.54 21.00
N ARG A 44 -7.47 -17.72 21.05
CA ARG A 44 -8.25 -17.36 19.86
C ARG A 44 -7.36 -16.57 18.91
N GLN A 45 -7.12 -17.15 17.73
CA GLN A 45 -6.33 -16.53 16.68
C GLN A 45 -7.21 -15.60 15.85
N THR A 46 -6.67 -14.45 15.48
CA THR A 46 -7.42 -13.40 14.77
C THR A 46 -6.79 -13.11 13.41
N VAL A 47 -7.63 -12.92 12.39
CA VAL A 47 -7.25 -12.36 11.08
C VAL A 47 -7.88 -10.99 10.93
N ILE A 48 -7.12 -10.00 10.45
CA ILE A 48 -7.66 -8.67 10.13
C ILE A 48 -8.07 -8.65 8.66
N ILE A 49 -9.24 -8.10 8.36
CA ILE A 49 -9.67 -7.86 6.98
C ILE A 49 -9.95 -6.37 6.81
N GLY A 50 -9.41 -5.78 5.75
CA GLY A 50 -9.79 -4.45 5.28
C GLY A 50 -10.00 -4.43 3.78
N ARG A 51 -10.52 -3.31 3.29
CA ARG A 51 -10.89 -3.16 1.89
C ARG A 51 -10.74 -1.72 1.42
N ASP A 52 -10.77 -1.53 0.11
CA ASP A 52 -11.03 -0.22 -0.48
C ASP A 52 -12.54 0.09 -0.57
N THR A 53 -12.87 1.10 -1.37
CA THR A 53 -14.21 1.66 -1.50
C THR A 53 -15.08 0.96 -2.54
N ARG A 54 -14.58 -0.05 -3.27
CA ARG A 54 -15.34 -0.73 -4.34
C ARG A 54 -16.64 -1.33 -3.83
N ILE A 55 -17.70 -1.24 -4.64
CA ILE A 55 -19.03 -1.79 -4.35
C ILE A 55 -19.00 -3.31 -4.08
N SER A 56 -18.08 -4.04 -4.69
CA SER A 56 -17.89 -5.48 -4.50
C SER A 56 -17.15 -5.84 -3.20
N GLY A 57 -16.53 -4.86 -2.52
CA GLY A 57 -15.74 -5.06 -1.31
C GLY A 57 -16.51 -5.75 -0.18
N PRO A 58 -17.67 -5.22 0.26
CA PRO A 58 -18.47 -5.86 1.32
C PRO A 58 -18.86 -7.31 1.02
N MET A 59 -19.19 -7.63 -0.23
CA MET A 59 -19.55 -8.99 -0.64
C MET A 59 -18.38 -9.96 -0.41
N LEU A 60 -17.18 -9.59 -0.84
CA LEU A 60 -15.97 -10.40 -0.67
C LEU A 60 -15.50 -10.44 0.81
N GLU A 61 -15.65 -9.34 1.54
CA GLU A 61 -15.30 -9.23 2.96
C GLU A 61 -16.08 -10.22 3.81
N HIS A 62 -17.39 -10.28 3.62
CA HIS A 62 -18.25 -11.21 4.36
C HIS A 62 -18.00 -12.68 3.95
N ALA A 63 -17.70 -12.92 2.67
CA ALA A 63 -17.35 -14.26 2.18
C ALA A 63 -16.03 -14.77 2.79
N LEU A 64 -14.97 -13.96 2.77
CA LEU A 64 -13.70 -14.27 3.42
C LEU A 64 -13.88 -14.50 4.92
N ALA A 65 -14.60 -13.60 5.59
CA ALA A 65 -14.88 -13.70 7.02
C ALA A 65 -15.61 -15.00 7.36
N SER A 66 -16.61 -15.38 6.56
CA SER A 66 -17.34 -16.65 6.72
C SER A 66 -16.42 -17.87 6.59
N GLY A 67 -15.54 -17.89 5.58
CA GLY A 67 -14.56 -18.95 5.41
C GLY A 67 -13.62 -19.10 6.61
N ILE A 68 -13.07 -17.99 7.09
CA ILE A 68 -12.13 -17.96 8.22
C ILE A 68 -12.82 -18.38 9.53
N CYS A 69 -14.01 -17.84 9.82
CA CYS A 69 -14.75 -18.20 11.02
C CYS A 69 -15.21 -19.65 11.03
N SER A 70 -15.46 -20.25 9.85
CA SER A 70 -15.76 -21.70 9.74
C SER A 70 -14.58 -22.59 10.16
N MET A 71 -13.36 -22.03 10.19
CA MET A 71 -12.14 -22.69 10.67
C MET A 71 -11.81 -22.40 12.13
N GLY A 72 -12.70 -21.72 12.87
CA GLY A 72 -12.55 -21.44 14.30
C GLY A 72 -11.72 -20.19 14.64
N MET A 73 -11.20 -19.48 13.64
CA MET A 73 -10.46 -18.23 13.83
C MET A 73 -11.40 -17.02 13.91
N ASP A 74 -11.11 -16.08 14.81
CA ASP A 74 -11.81 -14.80 14.87
C ASP A 74 -11.37 -13.90 13.70
N VAL A 75 -12.28 -13.03 13.25
CA VAL A 75 -12.04 -12.05 12.19
C VAL A 75 -12.29 -10.65 12.75
N THR A 76 -11.33 -9.75 12.56
CA THR A 76 -11.48 -8.34 12.89
C THR A 76 -11.60 -7.51 11.61
N LEU A 77 -12.76 -6.89 11.40
CA LEU A 77 -13.02 -6.03 10.24
C LEU A 77 -12.53 -4.62 10.52
N ALA A 78 -11.54 -4.16 9.75
CA ALA A 78 -11.04 -2.80 9.77
C ALA A 78 -11.88 -1.84 8.91
N GLY A 79 -12.76 -2.37 8.06
CA GLY A 79 -13.55 -1.57 7.12
C GLY A 79 -12.67 -0.97 6.02
N VAL A 80 -12.96 0.27 5.62
CA VAL A 80 -12.16 0.95 4.59
C VAL A 80 -10.89 1.49 5.21
N LEU A 81 -9.75 0.98 4.75
CA LEU A 81 -8.41 1.40 5.18
C LEU A 81 -7.42 1.09 4.06
N PRO A 82 -6.39 1.94 3.82
CA PRO A 82 -5.35 1.65 2.85
C PRO A 82 -4.69 0.27 3.06
N THR A 83 -4.28 -0.36 1.96
CA THR A 83 -3.46 -1.60 1.96
C THR A 83 -2.31 -1.55 2.98
N PRO A 84 -1.46 -0.51 2.99
CA PRO A 84 -0.41 -0.38 3.99
C PRO A 84 -0.93 -0.30 5.43
N GLY A 85 -2.11 0.26 5.67
CA GLY A 85 -2.73 0.28 6.98
C GLY A 85 -3.05 -1.14 7.49
N ILE A 86 -3.56 -2.01 6.62
CA ILE A 86 -3.87 -3.40 6.99
C ILE A 86 -2.60 -4.21 7.24
N ALA A 87 -1.54 -4.00 6.44
CA ALA A 87 -0.23 -4.61 6.67
C ALA A 87 0.33 -4.22 8.05
N TYR A 88 0.26 -2.94 8.41
CA TYR A 88 0.69 -2.45 9.72
C TYR A 88 -0.16 -3.00 10.87
N LEU A 89 -1.49 -3.01 10.72
CA LEU A 89 -2.39 -3.55 11.74
C LEU A 89 -2.14 -5.05 11.97
N ALA A 90 -1.86 -5.82 10.92
CA ALA A 90 -1.50 -7.23 11.06
C ALA A 90 -0.23 -7.41 11.90
N ALA A 91 0.81 -6.61 11.64
CA ALA A 91 2.08 -6.67 12.36
C ALA A 91 2.00 -6.20 13.82
N SER A 92 1.16 -5.19 14.11
CA SER A 92 1.14 -4.51 15.42
C SER A 92 0.10 -5.05 16.42
N SER A 93 -0.91 -5.80 15.96
CA SER A 93 -2.04 -6.23 16.79
C SER A 93 -1.97 -7.66 17.33
N GLY A 94 -0.92 -8.42 16.98
CA GLY A 94 -0.82 -9.85 17.28
C GLY A 94 -1.72 -10.74 16.41
N ALA A 95 -2.32 -10.19 15.35
CA ALA A 95 -3.05 -10.96 14.36
C ALA A 95 -2.15 -11.95 13.61
N LYS A 96 -2.72 -13.06 13.14
CA LYS A 96 -1.98 -14.06 12.36
C LYS A 96 -1.76 -13.64 10.91
N ALA A 97 -2.66 -12.81 10.40
CA ALA A 97 -2.59 -12.27 9.05
C ALA A 97 -3.45 -11.00 8.93
N GLY A 98 -3.13 -10.21 7.92
CA GLY A 98 -4.00 -9.16 7.37
C GLY A 98 -4.42 -9.54 5.95
N ILE A 99 -5.68 -9.38 5.61
CA ILE A 99 -6.20 -9.61 4.26
C ILE A 99 -6.75 -8.28 3.73
N VAL A 100 -6.37 -7.92 2.52
CA VAL A 100 -6.85 -6.72 1.85
C VAL A 100 -7.68 -7.09 0.64
N ILE A 101 -8.85 -6.46 0.52
CA ILE A 101 -9.75 -6.60 -0.62
C ILE A 101 -9.64 -5.34 -1.47
N SER A 102 -8.84 -5.42 -2.52
CA SER A 102 -8.65 -4.33 -3.48
C SER A 102 -7.97 -4.81 -4.76
N ALA A 103 -8.19 -4.07 -5.85
CA ALA A 103 -7.41 -4.12 -7.08
C ALA A 103 -6.57 -2.84 -7.34
N SER A 104 -6.19 -2.09 -6.29
CA SER A 104 -5.33 -0.90 -6.39
C SER A 104 -5.92 0.13 -7.37
N HIS A 105 -5.17 0.52 -8.40
CA HIS A 105 -5.53 1.49 -9.44
C HIS A 105 -6.56 1.00 -10.48
N ASN A 106 -6.97 -0.29 -10.47
CA ASN A 106 -7.91 -0.80 -11.46
C ASN A 106 -9.31 -0.13 -11.37
N PRO A 107 -10.14 -0.16 -12.44
CA PRO A 107 -11.52 0.32 -12.40
C PRO A 107 -12.41 -0.48 -11.44
N PHE A 108 -13.51 0.12 -10.95
CA PHE A 108 -14.36 -0.42 -9.87
C PHE A 108 -14.88 -1.87 -10.06
N PHE A 109 -15.03 -2.32 -11.31
CA PHE A 109 -15.53 -3.66 -11.63
C PHE A 109 -14.50 -4.77 -11.40
N ASP A 110 -13.22 -4.43 -11.27
CA ASP A 110 -12.17 -5.34 -10.83
C ASP A 110 -12.07 -5.31 -9.30
N ASN A 111 -11.65 -6.43 -8.70
CA ASN A 111 -11.26 -6.50 -7.30
C ASN A 111 -10.16 -7.55 -7.11
N GLY A 112 -9.64 -7.68 -5.90
CA GLY A 112 -8.58 -8.64 -5.59
C GLY A 112 -8.49 -8.96 -4.11
N ILE A 113 -7.68 -9.96 -3.79
CA ILE A 113 -7.43 -10.43 -2.42
C ILE A 113 -5.91 -10.56 -2.24
N LYS A 114 -5.34 -9.76 -1.33
CA LYS A 114 -3.93 -9.77 -0.94
C LYS A 114 -3.82 -10.26 0.51
N ILE A 115 -2.80 -11.07 0.83
CA ILE A 115 -2.61 -11.60 2.18
C ILE A 115 -1.22 -11.21 2.70
N PHE A 116 -1.21 -10.61 3.89
CA PHE A 116 -0.04 -10.27 4.67
C PHE A 116 0.07 -11.21 5.87
N ASN A 117 1.28 -11.68 6.17
CA ASN A 117 1.56 -12.49 7.36
C ASN A 117 1.52 -11.63 8.64
N SER A 118 1.72 -12.28 9.78
CA SER A 118 1.75 -11.63 11.11
C SER A 118 2.88 -10.62 11.32
N LYS A 119 3.80 -10.50 10.37
CA LYS A 119 4.89 -9.51 10.37
C LYS A 119 4.63 -8.37 9.38
N GLY A 120 3.47 -8.35 8.70
CA GLY A 120 3.11 -7.32 7.73
C GLY A 120 3.74 -7.49 6.34
N PHE A 121 4.45 -8.59 6.08
CA PHE A 121 4.96 -8.90 4.73
C PHE A 121 3.94 -9.71 3.94
N LYS A 122 3.96 -9.59 2.62
CA LYS A 122 3.19 -10.47 1.73
C LYS A 122 3.58 -11.94 1.96
N LEU A 123 2.66 -12.85 1.65
CA LEU A 123 2.98 -14.28 1.67
C LEU A 123 4.08 -14.63 0.67
N SER A 124 4.84 -15.68 1.00
CA SER A 124 5.80 -16.28 0.06
C SER A 124 5.09 -17.06 -1.04
N ASP A 125 5.76 -17.27 -2.18
CA ASP A 125 5.26 -18.09 -3.28
C ASP A 125 4.84 -19.49 -2.83
N GLU A 126 5.59 -20.10 -1.91
CA GLU A 126 5.26 -21.42 -1.34
C GLU A 126 3.91 -21.39 -0.60
N GLN A 127 3.69 -20.35 0.21
CA GLN A 127 2.45 -20.17 0.95
C GLN A 127 1.27 -19.86 0.02
N GLU A 128 1.46 -19.01 -1.00
CA GLU A 128 0.44 -18.70 -2.01
C GLU A 128 0.06 -19.96 -2.80
N ASN A 129 1.05 -20.73 -3.28
CA ASN A 129 0.81 -22.00 -3.97
C ASN A 129 0.06 -22.99 -3.07
N ARG A 130 0.41 -23.06 -1.77
CA ARG A 130 -0.29 -23.92 -0.84
C ARG A 130 -1.75 -23.50 -0.63
N ILE A 131 -2.03 -22.21 -0.55
CA ILE A 131 -3.40 -21.69 -0.51
C ILE A 131 -4.12 -22.04 -1.81
N GLU A 132 -3.49 -21.84 -2.96
CA GLU A 132 -4.06 -22.16 -4.27
C GLU A 132 -4.47 -23.63 -4.38
N GLU A 133 -3.59 -24.56 -3.99
CA GLU A 133 -3.90 -25.99 -3.96
C GLU A 133 -5.15 -26.29 -3.13
N LEU A 134 -5.22 -25.75 -1.91
CA LEU A 134 -6.35 -25.93 -1.00
C LEU A 134 -7.63 -25.28 -1.51
N VAL A 135 -7.51 -24.16 -2.22
CA VAL A 135 -8.65 -23.46 -2.83
C VAL A 135 -9.16 -24.22 -4.04
N LEU A 136 -8.32 -24.93 -4.78
CA LEU A 136 -8.75 -25.69 -5.94
C LEU A 136 -9.23 -27.12 -5.58
N ASP A 137 -8.82 -27.68 -4.45
CA ASP A 137 -9.26 -28.98 -3.94
C ASP A 137 -10.79 -29.01 -3.70
N GLU A 138 -11.47 -30.00 -4.29
CA GLU A 138 -12.90 -30.24 -4.12
C GLU A 138 -13.28 -30.55 -2.66
N ASN A 139 -12.33 -31.05 -1.86
CA ASN A 139 -12.50 -31.32 -0.43
C ASN A 139 -12.25 -30.09 0.47
N ASN A 140 -12.06 -28.87 -0.08
CA ASN A 140 -11.87 -27.65 0.72
C ASN A 140 -12.93 -27.48 1.84
N ALA A 141 -14.19 -27.84 1.57
CA ALA A 141 -15.25 -27.77 2.56
C ALA A 141 -15.03 -28.71 3.76
N LYS A 142 -14.30 -29.81 3.58
CA LYS A 142 -14.00 -30.77 4.65
C LYS A 142 -12.96 -30.25 5.64
N LEU A 143 -12.21 -29.20 5.29
CA LEU A 143 -11.22 -28.58 6.19
C LEU A 143 -11.84 -28.13 7.52
N SER A 144 -13.12 -27.73 7.51
CA SER A 144 -13.83 -27.29 8.71
C SER A 144 -14.51 -28.42 9.51
N GLU A 145 -14.57 -29.66 9.01
CA GLU A 145 -15.34 -30.74 9.67
C GLU A 145 -14.81 -31.11 11.07
N SER A 146 -13.49 -30.98 11.27
CA SER A 146 -12.84 -31.26 12.55
C SER A 146 -12.91 -30.10 13.56
N ILE A 147 -13.45 -28.95 13.16
CA ILE A 147 -13.44 -27.73 13.96
C ILE A 147 -14.62 -27.72 14.93
N GLN A 148 -14.32 -27.69 16.23
CA GLN A 148 -15.32 -27.81 17.30
C GLN A 148 -15.88 -26.47 17.80
N HIS A 149 -15.32 -25.35 17.37
CA HIS A 149 -15.74 -24.01 17.78
C HIS A 149 -15.78 -23.07 16.57
N ILE A 150 -16.75 -22.16 16.56
CA ILE A 150 -16.95 -21.20 15.48
C ILE A 150 -16.26 -19.88 15.84
N GLY A 151 -15.52 -19.33 14.88
CA GLY A 151 -14.92 -18.01 15.01
C GLY A 151 -15.95 -16.89 15.00
N ARG A 152 -15.57 -15.72 15.49
CA ARG A 152 -16.46 -14.54 15.58
C ARG A 152 -15.99 -13.44 14.65
N VAL A 153 -16.93 -12.66 14.15
CA VAL A 153 -16.65 -11.42 13.42
C VAL A 153 -16.74 -10.25 14.41
N ILE A 154 -15.69 -9.42 14.44
CA ILE A 154 -15.53 -8.29 15.35
C ILE A 154 -15.26 -7.04 14.51
N GLN A 155 -15.97 -5.95 14.77
CA GLN A 155 -15.65 -4.67 14.14
C GLN A 155 -14.50 -4.00 14.90
N MET A 156 -13.43 -3.62 14.19
CA MET A 156 -12.33 -2.88 14.79
C MET A 156 -12.79 -1.48 15.20
N LYS A 157 -12.38 -1.04 16.39
CA LYS A 157 -12.59 0.33 16.86
C LYS A 157 -11.44 1.21 16.39
N ASN A 158 -11.76 2.33 15.73
CA ASN A 158 -10.82 3.38 15.32
C ASN A 158 -9.57 2.91 14.54
N PRO A 159 -9.68 2.02 13.52
CA PRO A 159 -8.53 1.55 12.75
C PRO A 159 -7.76 2.71 12.09
N VAL A 160 -8.49 3.74 11.63
CA VAL A 160 -7.91 4.97 11.07
C VAL A 160 -6.96 5.64 12.05
N GLN A 161 -7.34 5.82 13.32
CA GLN A 161 -6.48 6.52 14.29
C GLN A 161 -5.19 5.74 14.56
N VAL A 162 -5.29 4.42 14.70
CA VAL A 162 -4.12 3.55 14.92
C VAL A 162 -3.11 3.68 13.78
N TYR A 163 -3.60 3.78 12.54
CA TYR A 163 -2.74 3.98 11.37
C TYR A 163 -2.20 5.42 11.26
N LEU A 164 -3.00 6.44 11.60
CA LEU A 164 -2.53 7.84 11.67
C LEU A 164 -1.34 7.99 12.62
N ASP A 165 -1.44 7.37 13.80
CA ASP A 165 -0.39 7.44 14.81
C ASP A 165 0.89 6.74 14.33
N PHE A 166 0.78 5.63 13.60
CA PHE A 166 1.91 4.98 12.92
C PHE A 166 2.60 5.88 11.89
N LEU A 167 1.83 6.50 10.99
CA LEU A 167 2.37 7.37 9.95
C LEU A 167 3.20 8.52 10.53
N LYS A 168 2.79 9.04 11.69
CA LYS A 168 3.48 10.13 12.40
C LYS A 168 4.75 9.69 13.14
N GLN A 169 4.94 8.39 13.44
CA GLN A 169 6.10 7.92 14.21
C GLN A 169 7.45 8.14 13.49
N GLY A 170 7.46 8.11 12.15
CA GLY A 170 8.66 8.35 11.35
C GLY A 170 9.04 9.82 11.18
N LEU A 171 8.27 10.75 11.75
CA LEU A 171 8.49 12.18 11.62
C LEU A 171 9.27 12.74 12.83
N PRO A 172 10.09 13.80 12.63
CA PRO A 172 10.71 14.51 13.75
C PRO A 172 9.68 15.03 14.76
N TYR A 173 10.03 15.09 16.05
CA TYR A 173 9.11 15.47 17.15
C TYR A 173 8.36 16.80 16.92
N ASN A 174 9.01 17.80 16.33
CA ASN A 174 8.41 19.11 16.01
C ASN A 174 8.04 19.26 14.53
N PHE A 175 7.79 18.14 13.84
CA PHE A 175 7.36 18.19 12.46
C PHE A 175 5.99 18.86 12.36
N SER A 176 5.89 19.83 11.45
CA SER A 176 4.68 20.61 11.22
C SER A 176 4.67 21.08 9.78
N LEU A 177 3.47 21.09 9.22
CA LEU A 177 3.12 21.54 7.88
C LEU A 177 2.43 22.91 7.91
N LYS A 178 2.49 23.64 9.03
CA LYS A 178 1.94 25.00 9.13
C LYS A 178 2.55 25.90 8.06
N GLY A 179 1.69 26.57 7.31
CA GLY A 179 2.09 27.44 6.21
C GLY A 179 2.38 26.70 4.89
N LYS A 180 2.11 25.39 4.83
CA LYS A 180 2.11 24.61 3.58
C LYS A 180 0.69 24.40 3.09
N LYS A 181 0.45 24.74 1.83
CA LYS A 181 -0.79 24.45 1.11
C LYS A 181 -0.60 23.22 0.25
N ILE A 182 -1.38 22.18 0.51
CA ILE A 182 -1.26 20.87 -0.13
C ILE A 182 -2.59 20.53 -0.80
N VAL A 183 -2.53 20.12 -2.06
CA VAL A 183 -3.67 19.52 -2.75
C VAL A 183 -3.52 18.00 -2.70
N ILE A 184 -4.58 17.28 -2.31
CA ILE A 184 -4.57 15.82 -2.20
C ILE A 184 -5.66 15.26 -3.08
N ASP A 185 -5.33 14.27 -3.91
CA ASP A 185 -6.27 13.43 -4.64
C ASP A 185 -6.30 12.03 -4.00
N CYS A 186 -7.46 11.67 -3.45
CA CYS A 186 -7.68 10.40 -2.76
C CYS A 186 -8.25 9.29 -3.67
N ALA A 187 -8.40 9.54 -4.98
CA ALA A 187 -8.91 8.60 -5.98
C ALA A 187 -10.30 8.02 -5.71
N ASN A 188 -11.11 8.66 -4.85
CA ASN A 188 -12.30 8.05 -4.22
C ASN A 188 -12.00 6.66 -3.61
N GLY A 189 -10.75 6.43 -3.20
CA GLY A 189 -10.22 5.16 -2.72
C GLY A 189 -10.07 5.12 -1.21
N ALA A 190 -9.28 4.17 -0.72
CA ALA A 190 -9.12 3.88 0.71
C ALA A 190 -8.44 4.99 1.52
N THR A 191 -7.74 5.92 0.86
CA THR A 191 -7.00 7.01 1.51
C THR A 191 -7.90 8.16 1.97
N PHE A 192 -9.15 8.25 1.51
CA PHE A 192 -10.03 9.42 1.71
C PHE A 192 -10.23 9.84 3.18
N GLN A 193 -10.23 8.87 4.12
CA GLN A 193 -10.35 9.17 5.55
C GLN A 193 -9.02 9.47 6.23
N VAL A 194 -7.94 8.84 5.76
CA VAL A 194 -6.62 8.88 6.42
C VAL A 194 -5.84 10.10 5.98
N ALA A 195 -5.78 10.35 4.66
CA ALA A 195 -4.96 11.41 4.09
C ALA A 195 -5.36 12.78 4.62
N GLU A 196 -6.63 13.18 4.53
CA GLU A 196 -7.07 14.46 5.07
C GLU A 196 -6.70 14.62 6.55
N LYS A 197 -6.96 13.59 7.37
CA LYS A 197 -6.72 13.65 8.82
C LYS A 197 -5.25 13.81 9.16
N VAL A 198 -4.35 13.02 8.56
CA VAL A 198 -2.92 13.07 8.90
C VAL A 198 -2.31 14.43 8.56
N PHE A 199 -2.59 14.95 7.36
CA PHE A 199 -2.00 16.22 6.93
C PHE A 199 -2.60 17.41 7.70
N LYS A 200 -3.88 17.34 8.06
CA LYS A 200 -4.56 18.36 8.87
C LYS A 200 -4.08 18.38 10.31
N GLU A 201 -3.87 17.21 10.94
CA GLU A 201 -3.27 17.11 12.28
C GLU A 201 -1.85 17.68 12.33
N LEU A 202 -1.10 17.56 11.23
CA LEU A 202 0.23 18.16 11.09
C LEU A 202 0.20 19.67 10.77
N GLY A 203 -0.98 20.25 10.54
CA GLY A 203 -1.21 21.69 10.39
C GLY A 203 -1.17 22.22 8.95
N ALA A 204 -1.28 21.37 7.94
CA ALA A 204 -1.34 21.79 6.55
C ALA A 204 -2.66 22.53 6.22
N GLU A 205 -2.59 23.50 5.30
CA GLU A 205 -3.77 23.99 4.59
C GLU A 205 -4.10 23.01 3.46
N LEU A 206 -5.29 22.42 3.49
CA LEU A 206 -5.65 21.32 2.59
C LEU A 206 -6.77 21.69 1.62
N ILE A 207 -6.57 21.26 0.36
CA ILE A 207 -7.63 21.09 -0.62
C ILE A 207 -7.66 19.60 -0.96
N VAL A 208 -8.76 18.92 -0.65
CA VAL A 208 -8.87 17.47 -0.88
C VAL A 208 -9.87 17.22 -1.99
N LEU A 209 -9.46 16.40 -2.95
CA LEU A 209 -10.18 16.03 -4.15
C LEU A 209 -10.56 14.55 -4.06
N PHE A 210 -11.69 14.19 -4.67
CA PHE A 210 -12.14 12.80 -4.83
C PHE A 210 -12.23 12.04 -3.49
N THR A 211 -13.07 12.55 -2.59
CA THR A 211 -13.27 12.02 -1.23
C THR A 211 -14.71 11.57 -0.94
N ASP A 212 -15.54 11.42 -1.97
CA ASP A 212 -16.95 11.00 -1.84
C ASP A 212 -17.17 9.66 -2.57
N PRO A 213 -16.63 8.55 -2.04
CA PRO A 213 -16.75 7.26 -2.68
C PRO A 213 -18.20 6.75 -2.70
N ASP A 214 -18.69 6.35 -3.88
CA ASP A 214 -20.05 5.80 -4.07
C ASP A 214 -20.05 4.28 -4.40
N GLY A 215 -18.86 3.68 -4.43
CA GLY A 215 -18.65 2.27 -4.77
C GLY A 215 -18.28 2.00 -6.23
N ILE A 216 -18.52 2.96 -7.14
CA ILE A 216 -18.26 2.81 -8.58
C ILE A 216 -17.31 3.88 -9.14
N ASN A 217 -17.09 4.98 -8.41
CA ASN A 217 -16.27 6.12 -8.81
C ASN A 217 -14.78 6.05 -8.40
N ILE A 218 -14.32 4.93 -7.84
CA ILE A 218 -12.90 4.71 -7.51
C ILE A 218 -12.02 4.74 -8.77
N ASN A 219 -10.92 5.48 -8.72
CA ASN A 219 -9.95 5.67 -9.82
C ASN A 219 -10.56 6.20 -11.15
N HIS A 220 -11.78 6.71 -11.13
CA HIS A 220 -12.45 7.18 -12.34
C HIS A 220 -11.99 8.60 -12.69
N GLU A 221 -11.04 8.71 -13.62
CA GLU A 221 -10.43 9.97 -14.06
C GLU A 221 -9.81 10.79 -12.90
N CYS A 222 -9.27 10.07 -11.91
CA CYS A 222 -8.60 10.63 -10.74
C CYS A 222 -7.50 9.71 -10.20
N GLY A 223 -6.78 10.19 -9.19
CA GLY A 223 -5.73 9.45 -8.51
C GLY A 223 -4.41 9.42 -9.27
N SER A 224 -3.49 8.57 -8.82
CA SER A 224 -2.10 8.53 -9.32
C SER A 224 -1.97 8.25 -10.82
N GLN A 225 -2.97 7.63 -11.44
CA GLN A 225 -2.97 7.34 -12.89
C GLN A 225 -3.52 8.50 -13.73
N TYR A 226 -4.27 9.42 -13.12
CA TYR A 226 -4.92 10.56 -13.79
C TYR A 226 -4.71 11.86 -12.99
N PRO A 227 -3.45 12.36 -12.88
CA PRO A 227 -3.10 13.49 -12.03
C PRO A 227 -3.46 14.87 -12.64
N GLU A 228 -4.16 14.94 -13.77
CA GLU A 228 -4.40 16.18 -14.51
C GLU A 228 -5.24 17.19 -13.70
N VAL A 229 -6.30 16.72 -13.03
CA VAL A 229 -7.16 17.57 -12.18
C VAL A 229 -6.37 18.07 -10.97
N LEU A 230 -5.54 17.20 -10.38
CA LEU A 230 -4.64 17.58 -9.30
C LEU A 230 -3.68 18.69 -9.75
N ALA A 231 -3.00 18.51 -10.88
CA ALA A 231 -2.03 19.48 -11.39
C ALA A 231 -2.65 20.84 -11.70
N LYS A 232 -3.83 20.84 -12.33
CA LYS A 232 -4.60 22.06 -12.55
C LYS A 232 -4.95 22.76 -11.23
N THR A 233 -5.41 22.00 -10.23
CA THR A 233 -5.78 22.55 -8.93
C THR A 233 -4.58 23.13 -8.18
N VAL A 234 -3.41 22.50 -8.27
CA VAL A 234 -2.16 23.02 -7.69
C VAL A 234 -1.85 24.41 -8.24
N LEU A 235 -1.92 24.58 -9.56
CA LEU A 235 -1.70 25.87 -10.22
C LEU A 235 -2.77 26.91 -9.84
N GLU A 236 -4.05 26.55 -9.93
CA GLU A 236 -5.16 27.46 -9.63
C GLU A 236 -5.17 27.96 -8.19
N LYS A 237 -4.70 27.13 -7.26
CA LYS A 237 -4.71 27.43 -5.82
C LYS A 237 -3.37 27.92 -5.29
N ASN A 238 -2.35 27.98 -6.15
CA ASN A 238 -0.97 28.29 -5.77
C ASN A 238 -0.53 27.42 -4.58
N ALA A 239 -0.69 26.11 -4.72
CA ALA A 239 -0.28 25.14 -3.70
C ALA A 239 1.22 24.83 -3.80
N ASP A 240 1.83 24.47 -2.67
CA ASP A 240 3.25 24.09 -2.59
C ASP A 240 3.52 22.73 -3.24
N ILE A 241 2.53 21.83 -3.20
CA ILE A 241 2.62 20.44 -3.68
C ILE A 241 1.23 19.83 -3.87
N GLY A 242 1.11 19.01 -4.91
CA GLY A 242 -0.01 18.08 -5.12
C GLY A 242 0.42 16.64 -4.81
N LEU A 243 -0.48 15.85 -4.20
CA LEU A 243 -0.26 14.45 -3.88
C LEU A 243 -1.43 13.61 -4.42
N ALA A 244 -1.17 12.72 -5.37
CA ALA A 244 -2.15 11.77 -5.90
C ALA A 244 -1.87 10.37 -5.39
N PHE A 245 -2.83 9.81 -4.67
CA PHE A 245 -2.84 8.41 -4.26
C PHE A 245 -3.63 7.56 -5.25
N ASP A 246 -3.47 6.25 -5.17
CA ASP A 246 -4.32 5.31 -5.91
C ASP A 246 -5.41 4.71 -5.01
N GLY A 247 -6.23 3.83 -5.60
CA GLY A 247 -7.44 3.29 -4.97
C GLY A 247 -7.22 2.60 -3.61
N ASP A 248 -6.07 1.97 -3.36
CA ASP A 248 -5.75 1.35 -2.07
C ASP A 248 -4.59 2.01 -1.32
N GLY A 249 -4.00 3.07 -1.86
CA GLY A 249 -3.05 3.94 -1.17
C GLY A 249 -1.64 3.36 -1.03
N ASP A 250 -1.25 2.41 -1.87
CA ASP A 250 0.11 1.87 -1.90
C ASP A 250 1.05 2.68 -2.82
N ARG A 251 0.50 3.58 -3.65
CA ARG A 251 1.24 4.43 -4.57
C ARG A 251 1.12 5.92 -4.26
N LEU A 252 2.15 6.66 -4.63
CA LEU A 252 2.17 8.11 -4.68
C LEU A 252 2.71 8.60 -6.03
N ILE A 253 1.97 9.51 -6.65
CA ILE A 253 2.47 10.44 -7.66
C ILE A 253 2.35 11.86 -7.10
N ALA A 254 3.34 12.71 -7.35
CA ALA A 254 3.35 14.08 -6.86
C ALA A 254 3.24 15.07 -8.02
N VAL A 255 2.75 16.27 -7.72
CA VAL A 255 2.77 17.41 -8.64
C VAL A 255 3.49 18.57 -7.97
N ASP A 256 4.48 19.14 -8.66
CA ASP A 256 5.22 20.28 -8.14
C ASP A 256 4.41 21.59 -8.17
N GLU A 257 4.96 22.63 -7.55
CA GLU A 257 4.33 23.95 -7.47
C GLU A 257 4.15 24.64 -8.84
N LYS A 258 4.74 24.07 -9.91
CA LYS A 258 4.65 24.54 -11.30
C LYS A 258 3.68 23.68 -12.13
N GLY A 259 2.98 22.73 -11.51
CA GLY A 259 2.02 21.85 -12.18
C GLY A 259 2.66 20.69 -12.94
N SER A 260 3.95 20.42 -12.76
CA SER A 260 4.63 19.29 -13.39
C SER A 260 4.44 18.02 -12.58
N VAL A 261 4.01 16.95 -13.25
CA VAL A 261 3.85 15.63 -12.63
C VAL A 261 5.22 14.99 -12.43
N ALA A 262 5.48 14.52 -11.22
CA ALA A 262 6.69 13.82 -10.83
C ALA A 262 6.48 12.31 -10.87
N THR A 263 7.35 11.58 -11.54
CA THR A 263 7.30 10.11 -11.58
C THR A 263 7.84 9.49 -10.28
N GLY A 264 7.59 8.19 -10.06
CA GLY A 264 8.10 7.48 -8.89
C GLY A 264 9.63 7.50 -8.82
N ASP A 265 10.32 7.36 -9.95
CA ASP A 265 11.79 7.42 -10.00
C ASP A 265 12.35 8.79 -9.57
N GLN A 266 11.70 9.88 -9.98
CA GLN A 266 12.14 11.22 -9.56
C GLN A 266 11.99 11.40 -8.05
N ILE A 267 10.89 10.91 -7.47
CA ILE A 267 10.64 10.96 -6.02
C ILE A 267 11.64 10.09 -5.28
N LEU A 268 11.86 8.85 -5.72
CA LEU A 268 12.82 7.91 -5.13
C LEU A 268 14.24 8.47 -5.16
N GLY A 269 14.69 9.00 -6.30
CA GLY A 269 16.02 9.60 -6.43
C GLY A 269 16.20 10.83 -5.55
N ALA A 270 15.21 11.73 -5.53
CA ALA A 270 15.20 12.91 -4.65
C ALA A 270 15.28 12.53 -3.17
N CYS A 271 14.46 11.58 -2.73
CA CYS A 271 14.47 11.10 -1.36
C CYS A 271 15.78 10.39 -1.01
N ALA A 272 16.31 9.52 -1.87
CA ALA A 272 17.57 8.82 -1.61
C ALA A 272 18.75 9.80 -1.47
N VAL A 273 18.84 10.82 -2.34
CA VAL A 273 19.88 11.85 -2.24
C VAL A 273 19.74 12.67 -0.95
N SER A 274 18.54 13.09 -0.60
CA SER A 274 18.28 13.79 0.67
C SER A 274 18.62 12.93 1.89
N MET A 275 18.20 11.66 1.90
CA MET A 275 18.50 10.72 2.97
C MET A 275 20.00 10.48 3.11
N LYS A 276 20.75 10.39 2.00
CA LYS A 276 22.21 10.29 2.04
C LYS A 276 22.86 11.51 2.66
N LYS A 277 22.46 12.72 2.27
CA LYS A 277 22.98 13.97 2.87
C LYS A 277 22.73 14.05 4.37
N ASN A 278 21.60 13.51 4.82
CA ASN A 278 21.21 13.49 6.23
C ASN A 278 21.71 12.26 7.01
N GLY A 279 22.46 11.37 6.37
CA GLY A 279 23.01 10.15 7.00
C GLY A 279 21.96 9.10 7.37
N THR A 280 20.78 9.12 6.75
CA THR A 280 19.68 8.18 7.01
C THR A 280 19.49 7.13 5.90
N LEU A 281 20.25 7.24 4.78
CA LEU A 281 20.25 6.22 3.73
C LEU A 281 21.19 5.07 4.12
N ALA A 282 20.64 4.01 4.72
CA ALA A 282 21.43 2.83 5.08
C ALA A 282 22.18 2.26 3.87
N ASN A 283 23.45 1.92 4.09
CA ASN A 283 24.39 1.40 3.10
C ASN A 283 24.58 2.27 1.83
N ASN A 284 24.02 3.48 1.78
CA ASN A 284 23.93 4.29 0.56
C ASN A 284 23.31 3.53 -0.63
N ILE A 285 22.29 2.70 -0.39
CA ILE A 285 21.65 1.89 -1.44
C ILE A 285 20.23 2.40 -1.73
N LEU A 286 19.88 2.47 -3.02
CA LEU A 286 18.49 2.54 -3.49
C LEU A 286 18.20 1.32 -4.36
N VAL A 287 17.09 0.63 -4.06
CA VAL A 287 16.60 -0.50 -4.84
C VAL A 287 15.44 -0.07 -5.74
N THR A 288 15.53 -0.29 -7.04
CA THR A 288 14.38 -0.12 -7.95
C THR A 288 14.26 -1.29 -8.92
N THR A 289 13.32 -1.25 -9.85
CA THR A 289 13.22 -2.28 -10.90
C THR A 289 14.09 -1.96 -12.11
N ILE A 290 14.33 -2.96 -12.95
CA ILE A 290 14.96 -2.78 -14.27
C ILE A 290 14.25 -1.77 -15.18
N MET A 291 13.00 -1.41 -14.89
CA MET A 291 12.20 -0.47 -15.69
C MET A 291 12.52 1.00 -15.39
N SER A 292 13.22 1.29 -14.29
CA SER A 292 13.52 2.67 -13.91
C SER A 292 14.30 3.42 -14.98
N ASN A 293 13.99 4.72 -15.10
CA ASN A 293 14.61 5.66 -16.02
C ASN A 293 16.13 5.70 -15.88
N ILE A 294 16.84 5.76 -17.00
CA ILE A 294 18.30 5.85 -17.03
C ILE A 294 18.80 7.09 -16.26
N GLY A 295 18.02 8.18 -16.29
CA GLY A 295 18.30 9.40 -15.57
C GLY A 295 18.42 9.21 -14.05
N LEU A 296 17.67 8.27 -13.48
CA LEU A 296 17.80 7.92 -12.08
C LEU A 296 19.19 7.32 -11.80
N GLY A 297 19.61 6.34 -12.60
CA GLY A 297 20.92 5.71 -12.45
C GLY A 297 22.08 6.71 -12.50
N VAL A 298 22.03 7.65 -13.45
CA VAL A 298 23.04 8.73 -13.59
C VAL A 298 23.06 9.64 -12.35
N ALA A 299 21.87 10.00 -11.83
CA ALA A 299 21.76 10.84 -10.65
C ALA A 299 22.34 10.14 -9.40
N LEU A 300 22.05 8.85 -9.22
CA LEU A 300 22.53 8.06 -8.08
C LEU A 300 24.06 7.92 -8.13
N GLU A 301 24.64 7.59 -9.29
CA GLU A 301 26.09 7.48 -9.47
C GLU A 301 26.80 8.80 -9.12
N THR A 302 26.26 9.93 -9.59
CA THR A 302 26.80 11.28 -9.30
C THR A 302 26.82 11.57 -7.79
N HIS A 303 25.87 11.03 -7.05
CA HIS A 303 25.76 11.19 -5.59
C HIS A 303 26.40 10.03 -4.81
N GLY A 304 27.06 9.07 -5.48
CA GLY A 304 27.67 7.89 -4.88
C GLY A 304 26.67 6.97 -4.17
N ILE A 305 25.46 6.85 -4.70
CA ILE A 305 24.43 5.93 -4.20
C ILE A 305 24.46 4.69 -5.08
N ASP A 306 24.57 3.53 -4.46
CA ASP A 306 24.54 2.26 -5.16
C ASP A 306 23.12 1.96 -5.63
N HIS A 307 22.97 1.66 -6.92
CA HIS A 307 21.68 1.37 -7.55
C HIS A 307 21.52 -0.13 -7.77
N ILE A 308 20.71 -0.78 -6.93
CA ILE A 308 20.36 -2.19 -7.10
C ILE A 308 19.09 -2.29 -7.93
N LYS A 309 19.12 -3.11 -8.98
CA LYS A 309 17.99 -3.31 -9.90
C LYS A 309 17.39 -4.70 -9.74
N ALA A 310 16.16 -4.75 -9.25
CA ALA A 310 15.35 -5.95 -9.13
C ALA A 310 14.54 -6.24 -10.41
N ASN A 311 13.98 -7.44 -10.51
CA ASN A 311 12.95 -7.75 -11.50
C ASN A 311 11.68 -6.91 -11.28
N VAL A 312 10.80 -6.85 -12.29
CA VAL A 312 9.55 -6.07 -12.22
C VAL A 312 8.58 -6.67 -11.20
N GLY A 313 8.07 -5.84 -10.29
CA GLY A 313 7.14 -6.21 -9.22
C GLY A 313 7.69 -5.91 -7.83
N ASP A 314 6.84 -5.36 -6.98
CA ASP A 314 7.17 -4.96 -5.59
C ASP A 314 7.77 -6.08 -4.73
N ARG A 315 7.38 -7.34 -4.95
CA ARG A 315 7.97 -8.52 -4.28
C ARG A 315 9.48 -8.60 -4.49
N TYR A 316 9.95 -8.44 -5.73
CA TYR A 316 11.37 -8.52 -6.05
C TYR A 316 12.15 -7.32 -5.51
N VAL A 317 11.54 -6.13 -5.51
CA VAL A 317 12.11 -4.95 -4.87
C VAL A 317 12.32 -5.22 -3.38
N MET A 318 11.30 -5.73 -2.68
CA MET A 318 11.40 -6.06 -1.25
C MET A 318 12.47 -7.14 -0.98
N GLU A 319 12.55 -8.19 -1.80
CA GLU A 319 13.56 -9.24 -1.66
C GLU A 319 14.99 -8.69 -1.77
N GLU A 320 15.26 -7.81 -2.74
CA GLU A 320 16.56 -7.16 -2.87
C GLU A 320 16.82 -6.18 -1.72
N MET A 321 15.81 -5.43 -1.27
CA MET A 321 15.95 -4.54 -0.11
C MET A 321 16.38 -5.30 1.14
N ILE A 322 15.74 -6.44 1.43
CA ILE A 322 16.11 -7.31 2.55
C ILE A 322 17.51 -7.88 2.37
N ARG A 323 17.85 -8.34 1.16
CA ARG A 323 19.17 -8.95 0.87
C ARG A 323 20.33 -7.97 1.05
N HIS A 324 20.09 -6.70 0.72
CA HIS A 324 21.10 -5.64 0.71
C HIS A 324 21.02 -4.70 1.92
N ASP A 325 20.17 -5.01 2.91
CA ASP A 325 19.90 -4.16 4.08
C ASP A 325 19.57 -2.71 3.68
N ALA A 326 18.83 -2.53 2.58
CA ALA A 326 18.42 -1.23 2.07
C ALA A 326 17.14 -0.76 2.75
N VAL A 327 17.07 0.55 3.04
CA VAL A 327 15.92 1.16 3.75
C VAL A 327 14.92 1.84 2.82
N ILE A 328 15.26 2.06 1.55
CA ILE A 328 14.37 2.66 0.56
C ILE A 328 14.44 1.90 -0.76
N GLY A 329 13.28 1.68 -1.37
CA GLY A 329 13.16 1.14 -2.70
C GLY A 329 11.77 1.32 -3.27
N GLY A 330 11.60 1.03 -4.55
CA GLY A 330 10.28 1.14 -5.18
C GLY A 330 10.27 1.02 -6.70
N GLU A 331 9.16 1.46 -7.27
CA GLU A 331 8.88 1.43 -8.70
C GLU A 331 8.49 2.83 -9.21
N ASP A 332 8.73 3.07 -10.50
CA ASP A 332 8.35 4.34 -11.15
C ASP A 332 6.83 4.61 -11.14
N SER A 333 6.04 3.55 -10.94
CA SER A 333 4.58 3.62 -10.73
C SER A 333 4.16 4.40 -9.48
N GLY A 334 5.11 4.73 -8.60
CA GLY A 334 4.86 5.41 -7.33
C GLY A 334 4.74 4.48 -6.13
N HIS A 335 4.89 3.16 -6.31
CA HIS A 335 4.95 2.21 -5.20
C HIS A 335 6.31 2.34 -4.50
N MET A 336 6.35 2.91 -3.30
CA MET A 336 7.59 3.23 -2.59
C MET A 336 7.60 2.66 -1.18
N ILE A 337 8.67 1.95 -0.85
CA ILE A 337 8.87 1.22 0.39
C ILE A 337 9.95 1.94 1.21
N TYR A 338 9.61 2.29 2.45
CA TYR A 338 10.54 2.79 3.46
C TYR A 338 10.69 1.71 4.54
N LEU A 339 11.61 0.75 4.32
CA LEU A 339 11.72 -0.48 5.10
C LEU A 339 12.23 -0.27 6.53
N ASP A 340 12.79 0.91 6.82
CA ASP A 340 13.08 1.37 8.19
C ASP A 340 11.81 1.65 9.01
N GLN A 341 10.64 1.76 8.36
CA GLN A 341 9.37 2.08 9.00
C GLN A 341 8.22 1.15 8.62
N HIS A 342 8.16 0.62 7.39
CA HIS A 342 7.04 -0.18 6.91
C HIS A 342 7.45 -1.35 6.00
N THR A 343 6.63 -2.38 5.96
CA THR A 343 6.87 -3.66 5.27
C THR A 343 6.19 -3.77 3.91
N THR A 344 5.66 -2.67 3.38
CA THR A 344 5.01 -2.59 2.06
C THR A 344 5.06 -1.16 1.54
N GLY A 345 4.76 -0.96 0.25
CA GLY A 345 4.58 0.38 -0.31
C GLY A 345 3.43 1.11 0.37
N ASP A 346 3.67 2.39 0.67
CA ASP A 346 2.72 3.26 1.36
C ASP A 346 2.78 4.67 0.79
N GLY A 347 1.76 5.06 0.04
CA GLY A 347 1.70 6.35 -0.63
C GLY A 347 1.68 7.51 0.36
N ILE A 348 0.92 7.40 1.45
CA ILE A 348 0.82 8.46 2.45
C ILE A 348 2.15 8.64 3.18
N LEU A 349 2.79 7.53 3.56
CA LEU A 349 4.13 7.56 4.14
C LEU A 349 5.14 8.17 3.17
N ALA A 350 5.14 7.75 1.90
CA ALA A 350 6.02 8.31 0.89
C ALA A 350 5.82 9.82 0.73
N ALA A 351 4.58 10.30 0.81
CA ALA A 351 4.27 11.73 0.71
C ALA A 351 4.83 12.51 1.92
N LEU A 352 4.66 11.96 3.12
CA LEU A 352 5.23 12.53 4.34
C LEU A 352 6.77 12.58 4.28
N ARG A 353 7.42 11.53 3.77
CA ARG A 353 8.88 11.46 3.58
C ARG A 353 9.38 12.43 2.51
N LEU A 354 8.64 12.60 1.41
CA LEU A 354 8.95 13.59 0.38
C LEU A 354 8.90 15.01 0.93
N ILE A 355 7.84 15.37 1.66
CA ILE A 355 7.71 16.70 2.27
C ILE A 355 8.78 16.91 3.36
N LEU A 356 9.14 15.87 4.10
CA LEU A 356 10.26 15.93 5.03
C LEU A 356 11.57 16.29 4.31
N CYS A 357 11.84 15.68 3.15
CA CYS A 357 13.01 16.01 2.33
C CYS A 357 12.96 17.47 1.85
N MET A 358 11.81 17.94 1.34
CA MET A 358 11.63 19.36 0.95
C MET A 358 11.95 20.31 2.11
N LYS A 359 11.51 19.97 3.32
CA LYS A 359 11.73 20.78 4.53
C LYS A 359 13.19 20.73 5.00
N GLN A 360 13.84 19.58 4.95
CA GLN A 360 15.24 19.40 5.33
C GLN A 360 16.19 20.14 4.38
N GLU A 361 15.92 20.10 3.08
CA GLU A 361 16.72 20.82 2.09
C GLU A 361 16.32 22.30 1.95
N ASN A 362 15.17 22.70 2.50
CA ASN A 362 14.57 24.03 2.33
C ASN A 362 14.42 24.41 0.85
N ARG A 363 13.85 23.50 0.06
CA ARG A 363 13.68 23.61 -1.40
C ARG A 363 12.24 23.37 -1.81
N SER A 364 11.84 23.95 -2.95
CA SER A 364 10.57 23.60 -3.57
C SER A 364 10.59 22.18 -4.14
N LEU A 365 9.43 21.62 -4.49
CA LEU A 365 9.38 20.27 -5.04
C LEU A 365 10.08 20.22 -6.41
N SER A 366 9.85 21.21 -7.28
CA SER A 366 10.51 21.24 -8.59
C SER A 366 12.04 21.32 -8.49
N GLU A 367 12.56 22.05 -7.51
CA GLU A 367 14.00 22.10 -7.22
C GLU A 367 14.50 20.75 -6.72
N LEU A 368 13.80 20.11 -5.79
CA LEU A 368 14.22 18.83 -5.22
C LEU A 368 14.27 17.73 -6.32
N LEU A 369 13.25 17.68 -7.18
CA LEU A 369 13.13 16.69 -8.26
C LEU A 369 14.16 16.88 -9.39
N SER A 370 14.71 18.09 -9.56
CA SER A 370 15.71 18.40 -10.60
C SER A 370 16.99 17.55 -10.52
N VAL A 371 17.21 16.86 -9.39
CA VAL A 371 18.32 15.92 -9.23
C VAL A 371 18.24 14.73 -10.19
N VAL A 372 17.02 14.34 -10.61
CA VAL A 372 16.79 13.29 -11.61
C VAL A 372 16.28 13.94 -12.89
N SER A 373 17.13 13.94 -13.93
CA SER A 373 16.70 14.33 -15.28
C SER A 373 16.05 13.16 -15.99
N VAL A 374 14.76 13.25 -16.32
CA VAL A 374 14.03 12.16 -16.99
C VAL A 374 14.44 12.09 -18.46
N PHE A 375 14.98 10.94 -18.87
CA PHE A 375 15.32 10.67 -20.28
C PHE A 375 14.10 10.11 -21.03
N PRO A 376 13.96 10.39 -22.34
CA PRO A 376 12.92 9.76 -23.14
C PRO A 376 13.03 8.23 -23.10
N GLN A 377 11.97 7.56 -22.65
CA GLN A 377 11.82 6.10 -22.72
C GLN A 377 10.84 5.74 -23.84
N LYS A 378 11.13 4.66 -24.57
CA LYS A 378 10.30 4.15 -25.67
C LYS A 378 9.35 3.07 -25.18
#